data_AF-A0A0F9I9S0-F1
#
_entry.id   AF-A0A0F9I9S0-F1
#
_cell.length_a   1.000
_cell.length_b   1.000
_cell.length_c   1.000
_cell.angle_alpha   90.00
_cell.angle_beta   90.00
_cell.angle_gamma   90.00
#
_symmetry.space_group_name_H-M   'P 1'
#
loop_
_entity.id
_entity.type
_entity.pdbx_description
1 polymer ?
#
loop_
_entity_poly.entity_id
_entity_poly.type
_entity_poly.pdbx_seq_one_letter_code
_entity_poly.pdbx_strand_id
1 'polypeptide(L)'
;MIRKASELLELFIQAETNVLADIKMPHMPTLGSAYEEVTKQGINKDFAIPKNLHLNVVSGFISINGEMLTQQIDCMLIHGEGEQYGLTEQYICDIEMVLCIFEVKKTLRKQDYSDAIDHLAVIRRKFADYFEHKLTIEGYKPDITQSRKHFSQITGKIAPEDYSGIHQLSQSDSILFYCLVQESLAPVSIIHGYDGYKTENGLRTAFIDILEEKKTENDQGYGIPCIPSLVTSNQYCLVKGNGFPFLTIKDENEWVAVSSTRHNSAKLILELIWSKISFHFDIKMPWNDGLHMDNCEPLLIAKAIQIDDKAGWMFNTIEYREKYLQRNDDCVWEPACLSKVEISAINLMASNGGYLHLVDKKLNDYFKNKYNSTISDVSFNLLQTRFFMAEGEYLRPINSYTLIATLEDGNGYVFTERDRFELWCHKNGASPQYMSLIFIE
;
A
#
# COMPACT_ATOMS: atom_id res chain seq x y z
N MET A 1 10.77 -14.79 -7.39
CA MET A 1 10.46 -14.94 -8.84
C MET A 1 9.85 -13.68 -9.46
N ILE A 2 9.38 -12.71 -8.68
CA ILE A 2 8.68 -11.52 -9.18
C ILE A 2 9.44 -10.71 -10.24
N ARG A 3 10.75 -10.48 -10.10
CA ARG A 3 11.56 -9.76 -11.13
C ARG A 3 11.51 -10.43 -12.50
N LYS A 4 11.63 -11.76 -12.53
CA LYS A 4 11.55 -12.52 -13.78
C LYS A 4 10.13 -12.46 -14.36
N ALA A 5 9.11 -12.56 -13.50
CA ALA A 5 7.72 -12.43 -13.93
C ALA A 5 7.42 -11.04 -14.50
N SER A 6 7.93 -9.97 -13.88
CA SER A 6 7.79 -8.61 -14.38
C SER A 6 8.55 -8.39 -15.69
N GLU A 7 9.78 -8.91 -15.82
CA GLU A 7 10.54 -8.85 -17.08
C GLU A 7 9.79 -9.57 -18.21
N LEU A 8 9.19 -10.73 -17.94
CA LEU A 8 8.35 -11.44 -18.92
C LEU A 8 7.08 -10.65 -19.27
N LEU A 9 6.46 -9.98 -18.30
CA LEU A 9 5.31 -9.11 -18.53
C LEU A 9 5.68 -7.91 -19.40
N GLU A 10 6.81 -7.26 -19.14
CA GLU A 10 7.32 -6.15 -19.95
C GLU A 10 7.62 -6.60 -21.39
N LEU A 11 8.26 -7.75 -21.57
CA LEU A 11 8.53 -8.31 -22.90
C LEU A 11 7.24 -8.64 -23.66
N PHE A 12 6.25 -9.20 -22.96
CA PHE A 12 4.93 -9.45 -23.54
C PHE A 12 4.25 -8.15 -23.98
N ILE A 13 4.16 -7.16 -23.07
CA ILE A 13 3.59 -5.84 -23.36
C ILE A 13 4.30 -5.19 -24.54
N GLN A 14 5.63 -5.21 -24.56
CA GLN A 14 6.42 -4.60 -25.62
C GLN A 14 6.17 -5.27 -26.97
N ALA A 15 6.06 -6.60 -27.01
CA ALA A 15 5.79 -7.34 -28.23
C ALA A 15 4.41 -6.98 -28.79
N GLU A 16 3.36 -7.02 -27.97
CA GLU A 16 1.99 -6.74 -28.41
C GLU A 16 1.79 -5.27 -28.79
N THR A 17 2.35 -4.33 -28.02
CA THR A 17 2.25 -2.90 -28.34
C THR A 17 3.00 -2.52 -29.62
N ASN A 18 4.11 -3.20 -29.94
CA ASN A 18 4.80 -3.03 -31.22
C ASN A 18 3.93 -3.47 -32.40
N VAL A 19 3.23 -4.61 -32.27
CA VAL A 19 2.29 -5.06 -33.30
C VAL A 19 1.19 -4.01 -33.53
N LEU A 20 0.66 -3.41 -32.45
CA LEU A 20 -0.36 -2.37 -32.54
C LEU A 20 0.17 -1.04 -33.11
N ALA A 21 1.46 -0.72 -32.92
CA ALA A 21 2.06 0.51 -33.40
C ALA A 21 2.12 0.59 -34.94
N ASP A 22 2.31 -0.57 -35.60
CA ASP A 22 2.37 -0.67 -37.06
C ASP A 22 0.99 -0.61 -37.73
N ILE A 23 -0.09 -0.80 -36.97
CA ILE A 23 -1.47 -0.77 -37.48
C ILE A 23 -2.00 0.67 -37.47
N LYS A 24 -2.25 1.22 -38.67
CA LYS A 24 -2.99 2.47 -38.84
C LYS A 24 -4.49 2.24 -38.59
N MET A 25 -4.90 2.22 -37.32
CA MET A 25 -6.31 2.08 -36.93
C MET A 25 -7.01 3.44 -36.88
N PRO A 26 -7.99 3.73 -37.76
CA PRO A 26 -8.71 5.01 -37.73
C PRO A 26 -9.81 5.06 -36.66
N HIS A 27 -10.32 3.90 -36.21
CA HIS A 27 -11.38 3.83 -35.21
C HIS A 27 -10.80 3.77 -33.80
N MET A 28 -10.76 4.91 -33.12
CA MET A 28 -10.14 5.07 -31.80
C MET A 28 -10.65 4.11 -30.71
N PRO A 29 -11.96 3.80 -30.62
CA PRO A 29 -12.44 2.82 -29.64
C PRO A 29 -11.88 1.41 -29.85
N THR A 30 -11.76 0.97 -31.12
CA THR A 30 -11.17 -0.34 -31.42
C THR A 30 -9.70 -0.40 -31.04
N LEU A 31 -8.97 0.71 -31.22
CA LEU A 31 -7.60 0.80 -30.75
C LEU A 31 -7.54 0.73 -29.22
N GLY A 32 -8.45 1.38 -28.50
CA GLY A 32 -8.59 1.27 -27.04
C GLY A 32 -8.75 -0.18 -26.58
N SER A 33 -9.75 -0.89 -27.11
CA SER A 33 -10.01 -2.29 -26.79
C SER A 33 -8.82 -3.22 -27.08
N ALA A 34 -7.99 -2.89 -28.07
CA ALA A 34 -6.77 -3.66 -28.32
C ALA A 34 -5.76 -3.54 -27.16
N TYR A 35 -5.56 -2.34 -26.58
CA TYR A 35 -4.69 -2.17 -25.41
C TYR A 35 -5.29 -2.78 -24.14
N GLU A 36 -6.62 -2.73 -23.98
CA GLU A 36 -7.33 -3.44 -22.91
C GLU A 36 -7.07 -4.96 -22.99
N GLU A 37 -7.12 -5.51 -24.19
CA GLU A 37 -6.86 -6.94 -24.44
C GLU A 37 -5.41 -7.33 -24.14
N VAL A 38 -4.42 -6.48 -24.45
CA VAL A 38 -3.03 -6.70 -24.04
C VAL A 38 -2.92 -6.80 -22.52
N THR A 39 -3.58 -5.91 -21.78
CA THR A 39 -3.58 -5.94 -20.32
C THR A 39 -4.19 -7.25 -19.81
N LYS A 40 -5.37 -7.63 -20.31
CA LYS A 40 -6.05 -8.86 -19.91
C LYS A 40 -5.19 -10.10 -20.15
N GLN A 41 -4.66 -10.24 -21.36
CA GLN A 41 -3.85 -11.40 -21.72
C GLN A 41 -2.53 -11.46 -20.96
N GLY A 42 -1.90 -10.30 -20.70
CA GLY A 42 -0.67 -10.21 -19.92
C GLY A 42 -0.87 -10.66 -18.47
N ILE A 43 -1.92 -10.17 -17.81
CA ILE A 43 -2.28 -10.61 -16.45
C ILE A 43 -2.74 -12.07 -16.43
N ASN A 44 -3.41 -12.54 -17.48
CA ASN A 44 -3.86 -13.92 -17.59
C ASN A 44 -2.73 -14.91 -17.97
N LYS A 45 -1.45 -14.54 -17.93
CA LYS A 45 -0.35 -15.51 -18.09
C LYS A 45 -0.04 -16.25 -16.79
N ASP A 46 0.48 -17.48 -16.91
CA ASP A 46 0.84 -18.34 -15.77
C ASP A 46 1.96 -17.75 -14.89
N PHE A 47 2.83 -16.92 -15.46
CA PHE A 47 3.86 -16.22 -14.69
C PHE A 47 3.30 -15.03 -13.90
N ALA A 48 2.13 -14.52 -14.28
CA ALA A 48 1.52 -13.35 -13.68
C ALA A 48 0.50 -13.72 -12.59
N ILE A 49 -0.31 -14.77 -12.78
CA ILE A 49 -1.25 -15.25 -11.76
C ILE A 49 -1.28 -16.80 -11.69
N PRO A 50 -1.46 -17.39 -10.49
CA PRO A 50 -1.54 -18.83 -10.31
C PRO A 50 -2.88 -19.40 -10.82
N LYS A 51 -2.82 -20.36 -11.75
CA LYS A 51 -4.02 -20.93 -12.40
C LYS A 51 -4.84 -21.87 -11.53
N ASN A 52 -4.24 -22.43 -10.48
CA ASN A 52 -4.90 -23.35 -9.55
C ASN A 52 -5.79 -22.65 -8.51
N LEU A 53 -5.87 -21.31 -8.52
CA LEU A 53 -6.68 -20.53 -7.57
C LEU A 53 -8.04 -20.08 -8.15
N HIS A 54 -8.46 -20.64 -9.28
CA HIS A 54 -9.72 -20.27 -9.95
C HIS A 54 -9.83 -18.75 -10.20
N LEU A 55 -8.71 -18.15 -10.61
CA LEU A 55 -8.61 -16.75 -10.96
C LEU A 55 -8.91 -16.55 -12.44
N ASN A 56 -9.78 -15.58 -12.74
CA ASN A 56 -10.13 -15.21 -14.11
C ASN A 56 -9.88 -13.73 -14.36
N VAL A 57 -9.58 -13.38 -15.61
CA VAL A 57 -9.37 -12.00 -16.05
C VAL A 57 -10.42 -11.66 -17.09
N VAL A 58 -11.30 -10.71 -16.79
CA VAL A 58 -12.49 -10.40 -17.58
C VAL A 58 -12.67 -8.88 -17.77
N SER A 59 -13.49 -8.47 -18.73
CA SER A 59 -14.02 -7.10 -18.83
C SER A 59 -15.51 -7.10 -18.46
N GLY A 60 -16.05 -5.97 -18.01
CA GLY A 60 -17.49 -5.84 -17.85
C GLY A 60 -17.91 -4.96 -16.69
N PHE A 61 -18.90 -5.37 -15.92
CA PHE A 61 -19.54 -4.54 -14.90
C PHE A 61 -19.38 -5.17 -13.53
N ILE A 62 -19.40 -4.32 -12.51
CA ILE A 62 -19.44 -4.75 -11.12
C ILE A 62 -20.88 -4.71 -10.63
N SER A 63 -21.33 -5.74 -9.93
CA SER A 63 -22.55 -5.71 -9.13
C SER A 63 -22.23 -5.58 -7.65
N ILE A 64 -23.08 -4.84 -6.93
CA ILE A 64 -22.98 -4.64 -5.48
C ILE A 64 -24.37 -4.88 -4.90
N ASN A 65 -24.47 -5.84 -3.98
CA ASN A 65 -25.75 -6.23 -3.37
C ASN A 65 -26.84 -6.56 -4.41
N GLY A 66 -26.45 -7.24 -5.50
CA GLY A 66 -27.34 -7.61 -6.61
C GLY A 66 -27.68 -6.47 -7.60
N GLU A 67 -27.22 -5.24 -7.36
CA GLU A 67 -27.39 -4.12 -8.29
C GLU A 67 -26.16 -3.96 -9.17
N MET A 68 -26.33 -4.02 -10.49
CA MET A 68 -25.25 -3.77 -11.46
C MET A 68 -24.95 -2.26 -11.56
N LEU A 69 -23.68 -1.88 -11.36
CA LEU A 69 -23.22 -0.52 -11.61
C LEU A 69 -23.18 -0.20 -13.10
N THR A 70 -23.31 1.07 -13.45
CA THR A 70 -23.29 1.52 -14.85
C THR A 70 -21.88 1.67 -15.42
N GLN A 71 -20.87 1.59 -14.56
CA GLN A 71 -19.45 1.71 -14.85
C GLN A 71 -18.93 0.42 -15.49
N GLN A 72 -18.51 0.49 -16.77
CA GLN A 72 -17.86 -0.63 -17.45
C GLN A 72 -16.35 -0.57 -17.17
N ILE A 73 -15.79 -1.67 -16.66
CA ILE A 73 -14.39 -1.81 -16.30
C ILE A 73 -13.64 -2.56 -17.41
N ASP A 74 -12.55 -1.94 -17.87
CA ASP A 74 -11.74 -2.44 -18.98
C ASP A 74 -11.17 -3.83 -18.69
N CYS A 75 -10.67 -4.05 -17.47
CA CYS A 75 -10.11 -5.33 -17.04
C CYS A 75 -10.27 -5.52 -15.53
N MET A 76 -10.71 -6.71 -15.12
CA MET A 76 -10.89 -7.12 -13.74
C MET A 76 -10.19 -8.46 -13.52
N LEU A 77 -9.43 -8.58 -12.43
CA LEU A 77 -9.01 -9.85 -11.89
C LEU A 77 -10.04 -10.29 -10.84
N ILE A 78 -10.65 -11.45 -11.05
CA ILE A 78 -11.69 -11.99 -10.18
C ILE A 78 -11.34 -13.39 -9.67
N HIS A 79 -11.93 -13.76 -8.53
CA HIS A 79 -12.00 -15.13 -8.03
C HIS A 79 -13.37 -15.73 -8.38
N GLY A 80 -13.38 -16.77 -9.23
CA GLY A 80 -14.61 -17.32 -9.81
C GLY A 80 -14.81 -16.89 -11.27
N GLU A 81 -15.95 -17.24 -11.87
CA GLU A 81 -16.18 -17.07 -13.33
C GLU A 81 -16.91 -15.77 -13.70
N GLY A 82 -17.64 -15.16 -12.77
CA GLY A 82 -18.59 -14.07 -13.08
C GLY A 82 -19.80 -14.55 -13.89
N GLU A 83 -20.77 -13.67 -14.13
CA GLU A 83 -21.94 -13.95 -14.98
C GLU A 83 -21.76 -13.29 -16.36
N GLN A 84 -21.74 -14.07 -17.43
CA GLN A 84 -21.62 -13.52 -18.78
C GLN A 84 -22.84 -12.66 -19.14
N TYR A 85 -22.61 -11.44 -19.63
CA TYR A 85 -23.66 -10.53 -20.05
C TYR A 85 -24.20 -10.93 -21.43
N GLY A 86 -25.24 -11.75 -21.44
CA GLY A 86 -25.88 -12.25 -22.65
C GLY A 86 -24.91 -13.07 -23.52
N LEU A 87 -24.82 -12.73 -24.81
CA LEU A 87 -23.88 -13.37 -25.76
C LEU A 87 -22.59 -12.54 -25.96
N THR A 88 -22.32 -11.58 -25.08
CA THR A 88 -21.13 -10.71 -25.18
C THR A 88 -19.94 -11.32 -24.47
N GLU A 89 -18.74 -10.76 -24.70
CA GLU A 89 -17.53 -11.12 -23.94
C GLU A 89 -17.38 -10.31 -22.63
N GLN A 90 -18.44 -9.62 -22.21
CA GLN A 90 -18.48 -8.83 -20.97
C GLN A 90 -19.13 -9.65 -19.86
N TYR A 91 -18.71 -9.41 -18.62
CA TYR A 91 -19.15 -10.16 -17.43
C TYR A 91 -19.69 -9.22 -16.36
N ILE A 92 -20.70 -9.66 -15.62
CA ILE A 92 -21.18 -9.03 -14.38
C ILE A 92 -20.52 -9.78 -13.22
N CYS A 93 -19.75 -9.06 -12.41
CA CYS A 93 -18.98 -9.63 -11.31
C CYS A 93 -19.43 -9.01 -9.98
N ASP A 94 -19.81 -9.83 -9.00
CA ASP A 94 -20.05 -9.33 -7.65
C ASP A 94 -18.76 -8.74 -7.07
N ILE A 95 -18.84 -7.57 -6.44
CA ILE A 95 -17.69 -6.86 -5.88
C ILE A 95 -16.84 -7.71 -4.94
N GLU A 96 -17.43 -8.67 -4.22
CA GLU A 96 -16.72 -9.57 -3.30
C GLU A 96 -15.82 -10.58 -4.05
N MET A 97 -16.07 -10.80 -5.35
CA MET A 97 -15.23 -11.64 -6.20
C MET A 97 -14.07 -10.85 -6.83
N VAL A 98 -14.13 -9.52 -6.83
CA VAL A 98 -13.18 -8.67 -7.56
C VAL A 98 -11.94 -8.38 -6.70
N LEU A 99 -10.77 -8.79 -7.19
CA LEU A 99 -9.50 -8.55 -6.50
C LEU A 99 -8.82 -7.27 -7.00
N CYS A 100 -8.86 -7.02 -8.30
CA CYS A 100 -8.21 -5.87 -8.93
C CYS A 100 -9.02 -5.37 -10.12
N ILE A 101 -9.05 -4.06 -10.32
CA ILE A 101 -9.69 -3.39 -11.45
C ILE A 101 -8.69 -2.48 -12.18
N PHE A 102 -8.79 -2.42 -13.49
CA PHE A 102 -7.94 -1.64 -14.37
C PHE A 102 -8.76 -0.66 -15.20
N GLU A 103 -8.27 0.58 -15.27
CA GLU A 103 -8.58 1.56 -16.30
C GLU A 103 -7.38 1.65 -17.26
N VAL A 104 -7.58 1.34 -18.53
CA VAL A 104 -6.51 1.23 -19.51
C VAL A 104 -6.57 2.40 -20.49
N LYS A 105 -5.44 3.08 -20.67
CA LYS A 105 -5.29 4.16 -21.66
C LYS A 105 -4.07 3.89 -22.53
N LYS A 106 -4.22 4.03 -23.85
CA LYS A 106 -3.08 4.02 -24.78
C LYS A 106 -2.07 5.11 -24.41
N THR A 107 -2.56 6.33 -24.23
CA THR A 107 -1.74 7.49 -23.85
C THR A 107 -2.46 8.21 -22.73
N LEU A 108 -1.91 8.17 -21.52
CA LEU A 108 -2.49 8.82 -20.36
C LEU A 108 -2.20 10.33 -20.40
N ARG A 109 -3.22 11.13 -20.72
CA ARG A 109 -3.18 12.60 -20.60
C ARG A 109 -3.95 13.03 -19.35
N LYS A 110 -3.81 14.30 -18.97
CA LYS A 110 -4.46 14.83 -17.75
C LYS A 110 -5.97 14.61 -17.71
N GLN A 111 -6.67 14.85 -18.83
CA GLN A 111 -8.11 14.60 -18.89
C GLN A 111 -8.44 13.12 -18.70
N ASP A 112 -7.77 12.23 -19.45
CA ASP A 112 -7.97 10.77 -19.32
C ASP A 112 -7.66 10.28 -17.90
N TYR A 113 -6.67 10.89 -17.26
CA TYR A 113 -6.28 10.58 -15.90
C TYR A 113 -7.34 11.03 -14.88
N SER A 114 -7.84 12.26 -15.00
CA SER A 114 -8.92 12.77 -14.16
C SER A 114 -10.19 11.93 -14.31
N ASP A 115 -10.58 11.63 -15.55
CA ASP A 115 -11.78 10.82 -15.86
C ASP A 115 -11.66 9.41 -15.27
N ALA A 116 -10.49 8.79 -15.37
CA ALA A 116 -10.24 7.47 -14.78
C ALA A 116 -10.28 7.50 -13.23
N ILE A 117 -9.77 8.55 -12.58
CA ILE A 117 -9.91 8.71 -11.12
C ILE A 117 -11.39 8.84 -10.75
N ASP A 118 -12.15 9.69 -11.44
CA ASP A 118 -13.58 9.88 -11.18
C ASP A 118 -14.36 8.59 -11.38
N HIS A 119 -14.05 7.84 -12.43
CA HIS A 119 -14.67 6.57 -12.75
C HIS A 119 -14.46 5.54 -11.63
N LEU A 120 -13.20 5.34 -11.21
CA LEU A 120 -12.86 4.41 -10.14
C LEU A 120 -13.41 4.88 -8.77
N ALA A 121 -13.47 6.19 -8.53
CA ALA A 121 -14.01 6.75 -7.30
C ALA A 121 -15.51 6.44 -7.09
N VAL A 122 -16.29 6.27 -8.17
CA VAL A 122 -17.70 5.84 -8.06
C VAL A 122 -17.79 4.46 -7.43
N ILE A 123 -16.98 3.51 -7.90
CA ILE A 123 -16.94 2.14 -7.40
C ILE A 123 -16.50 2.14 -5.92
N ARG A 124 -15.48 2.93 -5.59
CA ARG A 124 -14.98 3.06 -4.21
C ARG A 124 -16.04 3.59 -3.25
N ARG A 125 -16.82 4.60 -3.65
CA ARG A 125 -17.93 5.11 -2.83
C ARG A 125 -19.03 4.06 -2.63
N LYS A 126 -19.41 3.36 -3.70
CA LYS A 126 -20.42 2.30 -3.61
C LYS A 126 -19.97 1.10 -2.78
N PHE A 127 -18.68 0.75 -2.84
CA PHE A 127 -18.09 -0.24 -1.94
C PHE A 127 -18.17 0.22 -0.48
N ALA A 128 -17.84 1.47 -0.18
CA ALA A 128 -17.92 2.00 1.18
C ALA A 128 -19.36 1.97 1.71
N ASP A 129 -20.34 2.40 0.92
CA ASP A 129 -21.77 2.31 1.27
C ASP A 129 -22.20 0.86 1.57
N TYR A 130 -21.75 -0.08 0.74
CA TYR A 130 -22.03 -1.50 0.93
C TYR A 130 -21.35 -2.07 2.17
N PHE A 131 -20.11 -1.69 2.43
CA PHE A 131 -19.38 -2.08 3.63
C PHE A 131 -20.11 -1.61 4.89
N GLU A 132 -20.57 -0.35 4.95
CA GLU A 132 -21.37 0.16 6.06
C GLU A 132 -22.68 -0.63 6.24
N HIS A 133 -23.34 -0.97 5.14
CA HIS A 133 -24.54 -1.83 5.17
C HIS A 133 -24.22 -3.20 5.80
N LYS A 134 -23.14 -3.87 5.36
CA LYS A 134 -22.73 -5.16 5.92
C LYS A 134 -22.45 -5.06 7.42
N LEU A 135 -21.77 -4.01 7.86
CA LEU A 135 -21.45 -3.80 9.27
C LEU A 135 -22.71 -3.61 10.12
N THR A 136 -23.61 -2.73 9.68
CA THR A 136 -24.74 -2.26 10.50
C THR A 136 -25.96 -3.17 10.43
N ILE A 137 -26.22 -3.79 9.28
CA ILE A 137 -27.43 -4.59 9.03
C ILE A 137 -27.13 -6.08 9.08
N GLU A 138 -26.03 -6.52 8.48
CA GLU A 138 -25.68 -7.96 8.36
C GLU A 138 -24.81 -8.46 9.52
N GLY A 139 -24.31 -7.56 10.38
CA GLY A 139 -23.44 -7.91 11.49
C GLY A 139 -22.06 -8.42 11.06
N TYR A 140 -21.62 -8.03 9.86
CA TYR A 140 -20.32 -8.41 9.31
C TYR A 140 -19.18 -7.95 10.22
N LYS A 141 -18.17 -8.81 10.38
CA LYS A 141 -16.94 -8.51 11.13
C LYS A 141 -15.76 -8.57 10.17
N PRO A 142 -15.21 -7.42 9.75
CA PRO A 142 -14.08 -7.41 8.83
C PRO A 142 -12.82 -7.94 9.52
N ASP A 143 -11.98 -8.63 8.75
CA ASP A 143 -10.59 -8.84 9.14
C ASP A 143 -9.84 -7.51 9.06
N ILE A 144 -9.34 -7.05 10.20
CA ILE A 144 -8.61 -5.78 10.35
C ILE A 144 -7.13 -5.99 10.65
N THR A 145 -6.60 -7.22 10.56
CA THR A 145 -5.25 -7.58 10.98
C THR A 145 -4.17 -6.67 10.36
N GLN A 146 -4.21 -6.46 9.04
CA GLN A 146 -3.25 -5.59 8.36
C GLN A 146 -3.49 -4.11 8.68
N SER A 147 -4.74 -3.68 8.69
CA SER A 147 -5.10 -2.28 8.99
C SER A 147 -4.68 -1.88 10.41
N ARG A 148 -4.79 -2.78 11.39
CA ARG A 148 -4.30 -2.59 12.76
C ARG A 148 -2.80 -2.39 12.78
N LYS A 149 -2.05 -3.30 12.13
CA LYS A 149 -0.59 -3.19 12.02
C LYS A 149 -0.18 -1.86 11.41
N HIS A 150 -0.75 -1.49 10.27
CA HIS A 150 -0.39 -0.25 9.58
C HIS A 150 -0.82 1.00 10.33
N PHE A 151 -1.97 0.98 10.99
CA PHE A 151 -2.38 2.07 11.88
C PHE A 151 -1.34 2.30 12.98
N SER A 152 -0.87 1.22 13.61
CA SER A 152 0.15 1.31 14.65
C SER A 152 1.52 1.73 14.12
N GLN A 153 1.90 1.29 12.92
CA GLN A 153 3.11 1.76 12.25
C GLN A 153 3.04 3.25 11.93
N ILE A 154 1.90 3.72 11.41
CA ILE A 154 1.70 5.13 11.05
C ILE A 154 1.65 6.01 12.29
N THR A 155 0.84 5.66 13.28
CA THR A 155 0.53 6.56 14.41
C THR A 155 1.43 6.38 15.61
N GLY A 156 2.10 5.23 15.73
CA GLY A 156 2.77 4.80 16.95
C GLY A 156 1.81 4.44 18.09
N LYS A 157 0.50 4.33 17.83
CA LYS A 157 -0.53 4.00 18.84
C LYS A 157 -1.06 2.58 18.64
N ILE A 158 -1.56 1.98 19.71
CA ILE A 158 -2.34 0.74 19.61
C ILE A 158 -3.61 0.94 18.75
N ALA A 159 -3.85 0.01 17.83
CA ALA A 159 -5.08 -0.07 17.07
C ALA A 159 -6.16 -0.86 17.83
N PRO A 160 -7.46 -0.62 17.60
CA PRO A 160 -8.54 -1.43 18.18
C PRO A 160 -8.38 -2.92 17.90
N GLU A 161 -8.73 -3.78 18.88
CA GLU A 161 -8.71 -5.25 18.72
C GLU A 161 -9.74 -5.75 17.71
N ASP A 162 -10.89 -5.08 17.65
CA ASP A 162 -11.96 -5.32 16.69
C ASP A 162 -12.46 -4.00 16.08
N TYR A 163 -13.15 -4.09 14.94
CA TYR A 163 -13.58 -2.90 14.21
C TYR A 163 -14.53 -2.00 15.01
N SER A 164 -15.36 -2.55 15.91
CA SER A 164 -16.31 -1.75 16.70
C SER A 164 -15.61 -0.80 17.68
N GLY A 165 -14.36 -1.11 18.06
CA GLY A 165 -13.51 -0.21 18.84
C GLY A 165 -13.11 1.08 18.10
N ILE A 166 -13.43 1.24 16.81
CA ILE A 166 -13.21 2.48 16.06
C ILE A 166 -13.83 3.72 16.73
N HIS A 167 -14.94 3.54 17.47
CA HIS A 167 -15.62 4.63 18.18
C HIS A 167 -14.87 5.11 19.43
N GLN A 168 -13.84 4.38 19.87
CA GLN A 168 -12.98 4.76 21.00
C GLN A 168 -11.78 5.59 20.55
N LEU A 169 -11.52 5.65 19.24
CA LEU A 169 -10.45 6.46 18.66
C LEU A 169 -10.85 7.94 18.62
N SER A 170 -9.84 8.82 18.60
CA SER A 170 -10.08 10.21 18.23
C SER A 170 -10.66 10.28 16.81
N GLN A 171 -11.41 11.33 16.47
CA GLN A 171 -12.04 11.42 15.15
C GLN A 171 -11.03 11.39 14.00
N SER A 172 -9.84 11.98 14.18
CA SER A 172 -8.76 11.90 13.18
C SER A 172 -8.20 10.48 13.05
N ASP A 173 -7.99 9.80 14.18
CA ASP A 173 -7.51 8.41 14.18
C ASP A 173 -8.57 7.46 13.60
N SER A 174 -9.86 7.68 13.85
CA SER A 174 -10.94 6.85 13.31
C SER A 174 -11.07 6.98 11.80
N ILE A 175 -10.90 8.19 11.23
CA ILE A 175 -10.86 8.41 9.77
C ILE A 175 -9.68 7.66 9.14
N LEU A 176 -8.50 7.74 9.74
CA LEU A 176 -7.32 7.01 9.26
C LEU A 176 -7.55 5.50 9.34
N PHE A 177 -8.00 5.00 10.50
CA PHE A 177 -8.24 3.58 10.70
C PHE A 177 -9.29 3.04 9.73
N TYR A 178 -10.42 3.74 9.57
CA TYR A 178 -11.45 3.43 8.58
C TYR A 178 -10.88 3.33 7.18
N CYS A 179 -10.07 4.31 6.77
CA CYS A 179 -9.44 4.31 5.45
C CYS A 179 -8.54 3.08 5.26
N LEU A 180 -7.71 2.72 6.24
CA LEU A 180 -6.83 1.55 6.14
C LEU A 180 -7.62 0.24 6.07
N VAL A 181 -8.78 0.14 6.75
CA VAL A 181 -9.70 -1.00 6.64
C VAL A 181 -10.29 -1.08 5.23
N GLN A 182 -10.86 0.03 4.74
CA GLN A 182 -11.40 0.14 3.38
C GLN A 182 -10.37 -0.23 2.31
N GLU A 183 -9.14 0.25 2.43
CA GLU A 183 -8.05 -0.03 1.48
C GLU A 183 -7.64 -1.50 1.47
N SER A 184 -7.65 -2.18 2.61
CA SER A 184 -7.28 -3.61 2.69
C SER A 184 -8.32 -4.54 2.05
N LEU A 185 -9.61 -4.21 2.18
CA LEU A 185 -10.71 -5.09 1.80
C LEU A 185 -11.15 -4.87 0.35
N ALA A 186 -11.28 -3.62 -0.07
CA ALA A 186 -11.77 -3.28 -1.40
C ALA A 186 -10.81 -3.75 -2.52
N PRO A 187 -11.30 -3.87 -3.76
CA PRO A 187 -10.44 -4.18 -4.90
C PRO A 187 -9.32 -3.14 -5.07
N VAL A 188 -8.15 -3.61 -5.48
CA VAL A 188 -7.06 -2.74 -5.91
C VAL A 188 -7.47 -2.05 -7.19
N SER A 189 -7.23 -0.74 -7.30
CA SER A 189 -7.56 0.02 -8.51
C SER A 189 -6.29 0.54 -9.20
N ILE A 190 -6.16 0.23 -10.49
CA ILE A 190 -4.98 0.54 -11.28
C ILE A 190 -5.37 1.35 -12.52
N ILE A 191 -4.75 2.50 -12.72
CA ILE A 191 -4.81 3.23 -13.99
C ILE A 191 -3.54 2.88 -14.78
N HIS A 192 -3.69 2.21 -15.91
CA HIS A 192 -2.60 1.76 -16.75
C HIS A 192 -2.49 2.57 -18.05
N GLY A 193 -1.52 3.47 -18.11
CA GLY A 193 -1.14 4.20 -19.31
C GLY A 193 0.06 3.58 -20.01
N TYR A 194 -0.13 2.99 -21.18
CA TYR A 194 0.97 2.43 -21.99
C TYR A 194 1.97 3.51 -22.44
N ASP A 195 1.48 4.72 -22.72
CA ASP A 195 2.26 5.94 -22.95
C ASP A 195 1.66 7.11 -22.14
N GLY A 196 2.23 8.31 -22.24
CA GLY A 196 1.78 9.53 -21.59
C GLY A 196 2.97 10.40 -21.17
N TYR A 197 3.07 10.65 -19.87
CA TYR A 197 4.05 11.54 -19.27
C TYR A 197 5.48 11.07 -19.55
N LYS A 198 6.34 12.03 -19.91
CA LYS A 198 7.74 11.78 -20.30
C LYS A 198 8.73 11.96 -19.15
N THR A 199 8.29 12.54 -18.04
CA THR A 199 9.06 12.75 -16.81
C THR A 199 8.24 12.37 -15.58
N GLU A 200 8.91 11.99 -14.50
CA GLU A 200 8.28 11.70 -13.22
C GLU A 200 7.64 12.97 -12.65
N ASN A 201 8.35 14.11 -12.75
CA ASN A 201 7.81 15.42 -12.39
C ASN A 201 6.49 15.73 -13.14
N GLY A 202 6.42 15.44 -14.45
CA GLY A 202 5.21 15.71 -15.23
C GLY A 202 3.99 14.90 -14.78
N LEU A 203 4.17 13.62 -14.44
CA LEU A 203 3.10 12.79 -13.88
C LEU A 203 2.66 13.30 -12.50
N ARG A 204 3.62 13.67 -11.64
CA ARG A 204 3.35 14.23 -10.31
C ARG A 204 2.57 15.54 -10.38
N THR A 205 2.99 16.47 -11.24
CA THR A 205 2.31 17.76 -11.42
C THR A 205 0.88 17.56 -11.91
N ALA A 206 0.65 16.70 -12.90
CA ALA A 206 -0.70 16.45 -13.37
C ALA A 206 -1.62 15.85 -12.29
N PHE A 207 -1.09 14.94 -11.45
CA PHE A 207 -1.84 14.41 -10.31
C PHE A 207 -2.21 15.50 -9.31
N ILE A 208 -1.24 16.36 -8.93
CA ILE A 208 -1.49 17.48 -8.01
C ILE A 208 -2.56 18.40 -8.59
N ASP A 209 -2.43 18.80 -9.86
CA ASP A 209 -3.41 19.67 -10.52
C ASP A 209 -4.82 19.06 -10.47
N ILE A 210 -4.96 17.74 -10.71
CA ILE A 210 -6.26 17.05 -10.66
C ILE A 210 -6.85 17.12 -9.24
N LEU A 211 -6.04 16.91 -8.20
CA LEU A 211 -6.51 17.02 -6.81
C LEU A 211 -6.97 18.45 -6.49
N GLU A 212 -6.25 19.47 -6.96
CA GLU A 212 -6.58 20.87 -6.74
C GLU A 212 -7.84 21.29 -7.50
N GLU A 213 -7.96 20.92 -8.77
CA GLU A 213 -9.14 21.20 -9.60
C GLU A 213 -10.40 20.57 -8.98
N LYS A 214 -10.32 19.31 -8.54
CA LYS A 214 -11.49 18.64 -7.94
C LYS A 214 -11.98 19.30 -6.66
N LYS A 215 -11.06 19.80 -5.84
CA LYS A 215 -11.39 20.54 -4.63
C LYS A 215 -12.21 21.80 -4.96
N THR A 216 -11.94 22.46 -6.09
CA THR A 216 -12.65 23.68 -6.49
C THR A 216 -14.02 23.45 -7.12
N GLU A 217 -14.25 22.29 -7.75
CA GLU A 217 -15.49 22.04 -8.50
C GLU A 217 -16.71 21.71 -7.61
N ASN A 218 -16.53 20.96 -6.52
CA ASN A 218 -17.64 20.37 -5.78
C ASN A 218 -17.67 20.68 -4.27
N ASP A 219 -16.81 21.58 -3.77
CA ASP A 219 -16.53 21.78 -2.33
C ASP A 219 -16.16 20.48 -1.56
N GLN A 220 -15.97 19.38 -2.29
CA GLN A 220 -15.57 18.06 -1.83
C GLN A 220 -14.47 17.55 -2.76
N GLY A 221 -13.22 17.58 -2.28
CA GLY A 221 -12.10 16.97 -2.98
C GLY A 221 -12.11 15.44 -2.87
N TYR A 222 -11.11 14.79 -3.45
CA TYR A 222 -10.95 13.34 -3.30
C TYR A 222 -10.52 12.96 -1.88
N GLY A 223 -11.25 12.06 -1.25
CA GLY A 223 -10.73 11.31 -0.10
C GLY A 223 -9.66 10.31 -0.55
N ILE A 224 -8.76 9.91 0.36
CA ILE A 224 -7.73 8.89 0.05
C ILE A 224 -8.30 7.60 -0.56
N PRO A 225 -9.47 7.09 -0.14
CA PRO A 225 -10.05 5.90 -0.78
C PRO A 225 -10.41 6.06 -2.26
N CYS A 226 -10.61 7.28 -2.75
CA CYS A 226 -10.93 7.56 -4.15
C CYS A 226 -9.69 7.63 -5.05
N ILE A 227 -8.51 7.87 -4.47
CA ILE A 227 -7.25 7.86 -5.22
C ILE A 227 -6.97 6.40 -5.64
N PRO A 228 -6.52 6.12 -6.87
CA PRO A 228 -6.17 4.75 -7.28
C PRO A 228 -4.99 4.19 -6.48
N SER A 229 -4.92 2.87 -6.35
CA SER A 229 -3.77 2.18 -5.72
C SER A 229 -2.48 2.34 -6.52
N LEU A 230 -2.59 2.36 -7.85
CA LEU A 230 -1.47 2.57 -8.77
C LEU A 230 -1.89 3.35 -10.00
N VAL A 231 -1.02 4.24 -10.45
CA VAL A 231 -1.10 4.89 -11.75
C VAL A 231 0.22 4.68 -12.44
N THR A 232 0.19 4.22 -13.69
CA THR A 232 1.38 4.01 -14.50
C THR A 232 1.30 4.86 -15.76
N SER A 233 2.44 5.44 -16.15
CA SER A 233 2.58 6.15 -17.42
C SER A 233 4.02 5.98 -17.90
N ASN A 234 4.21 5.23 -18.99
CA ASN A 234 5.54 4.75 -19.40
C ASN A 234 6.24 4.00 -18.24
N GLN A 235 7.40 4.50 -17.82
CA GLN A 235 8.22 3.96 -16.74
C GLN A 235 8.01 4.67 -15.40
N TYR A 236 7.07 5.62 -15.32
CA TYR A 236 6.80 6.39 -14.11
C TYR A 236 5.51 5.89 -13.47
N CYS A 237 5.49 5.81 -12.15
CA CYS A 237 4.29 5.40 -11.44
C CYS A 237 4.02 6.30 -10.24
N LEU A 238 2.74 6.41 -9.88
CA LEU A 238 2.30 6.90 -8.59
C LEU A 238 1.66 5.72 -7.85
N VAL A 239 2.15 5.44 -6.65
CA VAL A 239 1.73 4.29 -5.85
C VAL A 239 1.18 4.77 -4.51
N LYS A 240 0.06 4.19 -4.10
CA LYS A 240 -0.57 4.52 -2.82
C LYS A 240 0.14 3.80 -1.68
N GLY A 241 0.48 4.55 -0.63
CA GLY A 241 1.15 4.06 0.57
C GLY A 241 0.20 3.50 1.63
N ASN A 242 -0.79 2.68 1.27
CA ASN A 242 -1.86 2.22 2.17
C ASN A 242 -1.53 0.93 2.97
N GLY A 243 -0.29 0.47 2.91
CA GLY A 243 0.16 -0.80 3.49
C GLY A 243 -0.02 -2.01 2.58
N PHE A 244 -0.54 -1.82 1.37
CA PHE A 244 -0.94 -2.92 0.50
C PHE A 244 -0.34 -2.81 -0.90
N PRO A 245 0.92 -3.25 -1.12
CA PRO A 245 1.93 -3.62 -0.09
C PRO A 245 2.77 -2.44 0.41
N PHE A 246 2.59 -1.25 -0.14
CA PHE A 246 3.50 -0.13 0.11
C PHE A 246 3.06 0.67 1.33
N LEU A 247 3.99 0.92 2.25
CA LEU A 247 3.79 1.85 3.36
C LEU A 247 4.97 2.80 3.41
N THR A 248 4.69 4.09 3.24
CA THR A 248 5.70 5.14 3.33
C THR A 248 5.30 6.11 4.43
N ILE A 249 6.23 6.37 5.34
CA ILE A 249 6.08 7.32 6.45
C ILE A 249 7.29 8.23 6.42
N LYS A 250 7.06 9.54 6.54
CA LYS A 250 8.10 10.55 6.59
C LYS A 250 8.11 11.23 7.96
N ASP A 251 9.29 11.64 8.42
CA ASP A 251 9.52 12.38 9.66
C ASP A 251 8.72 11.83 10.88
N GLU A 252 8.20 12.72 11.72
CA GLU A 252 7.43 12.44 12.94
C GLU A 252 6.03 11.88 12.63
N ASN A 253 5.95 10.70 12.01
CA ASN A 253 4.71 9.95 11.75
C ASN A 253 3.80 10.56 10.67
N GLU A 254 4.36 11.29 9.70
CA GLU A 254 3.58 11.79 8.58
C GLU A 254 3.35 10.68 7.56
N TRP A 255 2.09 10.28 7.40
CA TRP A 255 1.70 9.28 6.42
C TRP A 255 1.85 9.83 5.00
N VAL A 256 2.74 9.22 4.23
CA VAL A 256 2.90 9.50 2.80
C VAL A 256 1.92 8.60 2.04
N ALA A 257 0.72 9.13 1.80
CA ALA A 257 -0.37 8.41 1.15
C ALA A 257 -0.10 8.13 -0.33
N VAL A 258 0.70 8.95 -1.01
CA VAL A 258 1.14 8.69 -2.40
C VAL A 258 2.63 8.96 -2.52
N SER A 259 3.34 8.00 -3.13
CA SER A 259 4.74 8.14 -3.54
C SER A 259 4.84 7.98 -5.06
N SER A 260 5.89 8.53 -5.67
CA SER A 260 6.23 8.22 -7.06
C SER A 260 7.41 7.26 -7.13
N THR A 261 7.40 6.44 -8.16
CA THR A 261 8.52 5.57 -8.52
C THR A 261 8.89 5.81 -9.97
N ARG A 262 10.08 5.34 -10.30
CA ARG A 262 10.56 5.23 -11.66
C ARG A 262 11.13 3.83 -11.86
N HIS A 263 11.06 3.39 -13.11
CA HIS A 263 11.52 2.09 -13.56
C HIS A 263 10.58 0.96 -13.12
N ASN A 264 10.21 0.12 -14.10
CA ASN A 264 9.47 -1.12 -13.92
C ASN A 264 8.01 -1.01 -13.42
N SER A 265 7.15 -0.42 -14.25
CA SER A 265 5.70 -0.36 -13.99
C SER A 265 5.04 -1.75 -13.92
N ALA A 266 5.52 -2.71 -14.70
CA ALA A 266 5.03 -4.08 -14.69
C ALA A 266 5.27 -4.79 -13.34
N LYS A 267 6.43 -4.57 -12.72
CA LYS A 267 6.73 -5.08 -11.38
C LYS A 267 5.73 -4.54 -10.36
N LEU A 268 5.45 -3.25 -10.35
CA LEU A 268 4.50 -2.64 -9.40
C LEU A 268 3.07 -3.15 -9.60
N ILE A 269 2.65 -3.38 -10.85
CA ILE A 269 1.37 -4.03 -11.17
C ILE A 269 1.33 -5.43 -10.54
N LEU A 270 2.36 -6.25 -10.75
CA LEU A 270 2.43 -7.59 -10.20
C LEU A 270 2.54 -7.59 -8.67
N GLU A 271 3.28 -6.67 -8.05
CA GLU A 271 3.38 -6.55 -6.60
C GLU A 271 2.02 -6.29 -5.96
N LEU A 272 1.20 -5.41 -6.55
CA LEU A 272 -0.16 -5.17 -6.08
C LEU A 272 -1.08 -6.38 -6.25
N ILE A 273 -1.09 -6.99 -7.44
CA ILE A 273 -1.91 -8.17 -7.71
C ILE A 273 -1.52 -9.32 -6.78
N TRP A 274 -0.23 -9.61 -6.66
CA TRP A 274 0.28 -10.70 -5.82
C TRP A 274 0.01 -10.45 -4.35
N SER A 275 0.11 -9.19 -3.89
CA SER A 275 -0.27 -8.84 -2.52
C SER A 275 -1.74 -9.10 -2.26
N LYS A 276 -2.62 -8.74 -3.21
CA LYS A 276 -4.07 -8.98 -3.08
C LYS A 276 -4.41 -10.47 -3.08
N ILE A 277 -3.81 -11.25 -3.98
CA ILE A 277 -3.96 -12.72 -4.01
C ILE A 277 -3.43 -13.33 -2.70
N SER A 278 -2.24 -12.93 -2.27
CA SER A 278 -1.60 -13.44 -1.05
C SER A 278 -2.50 -13.27 0.17
N PHE A 279 -3.08 -12.08 0.32
CA PHE A 279 -4.00 -11.77 1.41
C PHE A 279 -5.33 -12.51 1.28
N HIS A 280 -5.95 -12.48 0.08
CA HIS A 280 -7.28 -13.05 -0.14
C HIS A 280 -7.32 -14.56 0.10
N PHE A 281 -6.25 -15.28 -0.26
CA PHE A 281 -6.15 -16.73 -0.11
C PHE A 281 -5.30 -17.18 1.08
N ASP A 282 -4.71 -16.26 1.85
CA ASP A 282 -3.72 -16.55 2.89
C ASP A 282 -2.58 -17.47 2.40
N ILE A 283 -1.96 -17.08 1.28
CA ILE A 283 -0.87 -17.85 0.65
C ILE A 283 0.39 -17.01 0.46
N LYS A 284 1.55 -17.66 0.50
CA LYS A 284 2.82 -17.01 0.14
C LYS A 284 3.01 -17.01 -1.37
N MET A 285 3.02 -15.82 -1.97
CA MET A 285 3.40 -15.65 -3.36
C MET A 285 4.92 -15.84 -3.57
N PRO A 286 5.36 -16.21 -4.78
CA PRO A 286 6.76 -16.50 -5.05
C PRO A 286 7.62 -15.23 -5.23
N TRP A 287 7.72 -14.47 -4.14
CA TRP A 287 8.56 -13.27 -4.03
C TRP A 287 10.03 -13.57 -4.36
N ASN A 288 10.84 -12.52 -4.57
CA ASN A 288 12.29 -12.67 -4.64
C ASN A 288 12.88 -12.84 -3.24
N ASP A 289 14.19 -12.62 -3.11
CA ASP A 289 14.95 -12.68 -1.87
C ASP A 289 14.58 -11.57 -0.85
N GLY A 290 13.72 -10.63 -1.25
CA GLY A 290 13.25 -9.52 -0.43
C GLY A 290 14.26 -8.37 -0.29
N LEU A 291 15.50 -8.50 -0.77
CA LEU A 291 16.49 -7.46 -0.54
C LEU A 291 16.34 -6.24 -1.42
N HIS A 292 15.82 -6.39 -2.63
CA HIS A 292 15.50 -5.24 -3.46
C HIS A 292 14.31 -4.47 -2.88
N MET A 293 14.40 -3.15 -2.90
CA MET A 293 13.29 -2.25 -2.63
C MET A 293 13.10 -1.30 -3.79
N ASP A 294 11.85 -0.94 -4.07
CA ASP A 294 11.55 0.13 -5.02
C ASP A 294 12.04 1.48 -4.48
N ASN A 295 12.66 2.26 -5.35
CA ASN A 295 13.15 3.58 -5.01
C ASN A 295 12.01 4.61 -5.08
N CYS A 296 11.21 4.69 -4.02
CA CYS A 296 10.05 5.57 -3.90
C CYS A 296 10.43 6.99 -3.43
N GLU A 297 9.88 8.02 -4.07
CA GLU A 297 9.96 9.42 -3.62
C GLU A 297 8.59 9.91 -3.13
N PRO A 298 8.49 10.50 -1.93
CA PRO A 298 7.21 10.90 -1.38
C PRO A 298 6.59 12.03 -2.23
N LEU A 299 5.25 12.03 -2.35
CA LEU A 299 4.51 13.04 -3.12
C LEU A 299 3.40 13.68 -2.30
N LEU A 300 2.55 12.89 -1.66
CA LEU A 300 1.36 13.37 -0.95
C LEU A 300 1.41 12.89 0.50
N ILE A 301 1.59 13.82 1.44
CA ILE A 301 1.34 13.59 2.85
C ILE A 301 -0.15 13.79 3.12
N ALA A 302 -0.78 12.82 3.77
CA ALA A 302 -2.18 12.88 4.14
C ALA A 302 -2.34 12.85 5.65
N LYS A 303 -3.08 13.84 6.18
CA LYS A 303 -3.43 13.90 7.59
C LYS A 303 -4.95 13.96 7.73
N ALA A 304 -5.51 13.01 8.44
CA ALA A 304 -6.89 13.12 8.88
C ALA A 304 -6.97 14.27 9.90
N ILE A 305 -7.87 15.22 9.65
CA ILE A 305 -8.07 16.38 10.53
C ILE A 305 -9.56 16.64 10.74
N GLN A 306 -9.86 17.32 11.84
CA GLN A 306 -11.16 17.89 12.10
C GLN A 306 -10.99 19.40 12.29
N ILE A 307 -11.78 20.18 11.55
CA ILE A 307 -11.89 21.63 11.71
C ILE A 307 -13.37 21.91 11.94
N ASP A 308 -13.70 22.45 13.12
CA ASP A 308 -15.07 22.64 13.58
C ASP A 308 -15.88 21.32 13.49
N ASP A 309 -17.04 21.36 12.83
CA ASP A 309 -17.92 20.21 12.62
C ASP A 309 -17.56 19.38 11.37
N LYS A 310 -16.49 19.74 10.65
CA LYS A 310 -16.07 19.05 9.41
C LYS A 310 -14.82 18.21 9.67
N ALA A 311 -14.91 16.95 9.30
CA ALA A 311 -13.80 16.00 9.32
C ALA A 311 -13.40 15.64 7.89
N GLY A 312 -12.11 15.46 7.64
CA GLY A 312 -11.63 15.11 6.31
C GLY A 312 -10.12 14.98 6.24
N TRP A 313 -9.60 15.11 5.03
CA TRP A 313 -8.19 14.98 4.73
C TRP A 313 -7.56 16.33 4.44
N MET A 314 -6.45 16.60 5.12
CA MET A 314 -5.50 17.63 4.72
C MET A 314 -4.39 16.99 3.91
N PHE A 315 -4.12 17.57 2.75
CA PHE A 315 -3.07 17.13 1.85
C PHE A 315 -1.95 18.17 1.80
N ASN A 316 -0.73 17.69 2.01
CA ASN A 316 0.49 18.47 1.80
C ASN A 316 1.30 17.79 0.69
N THR A 317 1.64 18.55 -0.36
CA THR A 317 2.45 18.05 -1.47
C THR A 317 3.94 18.23 -1.18
N ILE A 318 4.74 17.29 -1.64
CA ILE A 318 6.20 17.41 -1.71
C ILE A 318 6.56 17.52 -3.18
N GLU A 319 7.17 18.62 -3.59
CA GLU A 319 7.43 18.89 -5.01
C GLU A 319 8.92 19.04 -5.29
N TYR A 320 9.46 18.06 -5.99
CA TYR A 320 10.84 18.06 -6.44
C TYR A 320 10.93 18.39 -7.93
N ARG A 321 11.97 19.13 -8.31
CA ARG A 321 12.34 19.31 -9.72
C ARG A 321 12.82 17.98 -10.29
N GLU A 322 12.58 17.72 -11.58
CA GLU A 322 12.95 16.46 -12.25
C GLU A 322 14.40 16.01 -11.99
N LYS A 323 15.37 16.93 -11.97
CA LYS A 323 16.77 16.60 -11.70
C LYS A 323 17.04 15.94 -10.33
N TYR A 324 16.14 16.13 -9.36
CA TYR A 324 16.24 15.51 -8.03
C TYR A 324 15.41 14.22 -7.93
N LEU A 325 14.52 13.98 -8.90
CA LEU A 325 13.79 12.72 -9.02
C LEU A 325 14.62 11.68 -9.82
N GLN A 326 15.68 12.09 -10.51
CA GLN A 326 16.54 11.16 -11.23
C GLN A 326 17.41 10.31 -10.29
N ARG A 327 17.13 9.02 -10.25
CA ARG A 327 17.76 8.02 -9.38
C ARG A 327 17.74 6.63 -10.03
N ASN A 328 18.63 5.75 -9.59
CA ASN A 328 18.71 4.35 -10.06
C ASN A 328 17.71 3.47 -9.29
N ASP A 329 17.38 2.31 -9.89
CA ASP A 329 16.62 1.25 -9.24
C ASP A 329 17.56 0.23 -8.54
N ASP A 330 18.29 0.72 -7.53
CA ASP A 330 19.31 -0.04 -6.79
C ASP A 330 19.13 0.02 -5.27
N CYS A 331 17.95 0.44 -4.80
CA CYS A 331 17.64 0.44 -3.38
C CYS A 331 17.66 -0.98 -2.80
N VAL A 332 18.35 -1.13 -1.67
CA VAL A 332 18.48 -2.38 -0.93
C VAL A 332 17.87 -2.19 0.45
N TRP A 333 17.05 -3.14 0.85
CA TRP A 333 16.48 -3.19 2.18
C TRP A 333 17.57 -3.30 3.25
N GLU A 334 17.37 -2.60 4.35
CA GLU A 334 18.16 -2.70 5.56
C GLU A 334 17.24 -2.77 6.79
N PRO A 335 17.66 -3.48 7.86
CA PRO A 335 16.92 -3.52 9.10
C PRO A 335 16.99 -2.18 9.84
N ALA A 336 16.00 -1.90 10.68
CA ALA A 336 16.00 -0.67 11.46
C ALA A 336 17.11 -0.71 12.52
N CYS A 337 17.95 0.33 12.53
CA CYS A 337 19.06 0.46 13.46
C CYS A 337 18.57 0.81 14.87
N LEU A 338 19.28 0.28 15.87
CA LEU A 338 19.08 0.56 17.28
C LEU A 338 20.41 1.01 17.89
N SER A 339 20.39 2.05 18.71
CA SER A 339 21.53 2.39 19.55
C SER A 339 21.56 1.51 20.81
N LYS A 340 22.66 1.59 21.56
CA LYS A 340 22.81 0.93 22.85
C LYS A 340 21.70 1.26 23.85
N VAL A 341 21.11 2.46 23.75
CA VAL A 341 20.04 2.91 24.65
C VAL A 341 18.75 2.15 24.34
N GLU A 342 18.37 2.05 23.06
CA GLU A 342 17.20 1.28 22.63
C GLU A 342 17.37 -0.22 22.90
N ILE A 343 18.57 -0.79 22.66
CA ILE A 343 18.86 -2.19 23.01
C ILE A 343 18.67 -2.43 24.51
N SER A 344 19.16 -1.52 25.35
CA SER A 344 18.96 -1.61 26.80
C SER A 344 17.48 -1.54 27.19
N ALA A 345 16.69 -0.71 26.50
CA ALA A 345 15.26 -0.58 26.74
C ALA A 345 14.51 -1.85 26.34
N ILE A 346 14.85 -2.45 25.20
CA ILE A 346 14.23 -3.70 24.73
C ILE A 346 14.58 -4.87 25.66
N ASN A 347 15.80 -4.94 26.19
CA ASN A 347 16.17 -5.96 27.18
C ASN A 347 15.34 -5.84 28.48
N LEU A 348 15.08 -4.61 28.93
CA LEU A 348 14.21 -4.35 30.08
C LEU A 348 12.75 -4.69 29.76
N MET A 349 12.28 -4.32 28.57
CA MET A 349 10.96 -4.69 28.05
C MET A 349 10.77 -6.21 28.04
N ALA A 350 11.74 -6.96 27.53
CA ALA A 350 11.75 -8.43 27.53
C ALA A 350 11.70 -9.01 28.95
N SER A 351 12.44 -8.42 29.88
CA SER A 351 12.46 -8.84 31.29
C SER A 351 11.13 -8.54 32.01
N ASN A 352 10.35 -7.59 31.51
CA ASN A 352 9.09 -7.13 32.07
C ASN A 352 7.86 -7.63 31.27
N GLY A 353 7.96 -8.79 30.63
CA GLY A 353 6.84 -9.42 29.94
C GLY A 353 6.43 -8.75 28.63
N GLY A 354 7.34 -8.03 27.97
CA GLY A 354 7.11 -7.40 26.67
C GLY A 354 6.67 -5.94 26.73
N TYR A 355 6.64 -5.34 27.93
CA TYR A 355 6.23 -3.95 28.15
C TYR A 355 7.33 -3.09 28.78
N LEU A 356 7.43 -1.85 28.33
CA LEU A 356 8.28 -0.82 28.94
C LEU A 356 7.40 0.29 29.52
N HIS A 357 7.41 0.49 30.84
CA HIS A 357 6.58 1.49 31.53
C HIS A 357 7.16 2.90 31.39
N LEU A 358 6.50 3.75 30.62
CA LEU A 358 6.99 5.05 30.17
C LEU A 358 7.01 6.12 31.27
N VAL A 359 6.28 5.92 32.37
CA VAL A 359 6.19 6.89 33.48
C VAL A 359 6.96 6.44 34.73
N ASP A 360 7.72 5.34 34.66
CA ASP A 360 8.56 4.89 35.78
C ASP A 360 9.75 5.84 35.99
N LYS A 361 9.75 6.54 37.12
CA LYS A 361 10.82 7.45 37.52
C LYS A 361 12.18 6.75 37.66
N LYS A 362 12.21 5.53 38.22
CA LYS A 362 13.46 4.77 38.39
C LYS A 362 14.05 4.39 37.05
N LEU A 363 13.19 4.01 36.11
CA LEU A 363 13.60 3.67 34.76
C LEU A 363 14.11 4.91 34.01
N ASN A 364 13.44 6.05 34.14
CA ASN A 364 13.91 7.31 33.59
C ASN A 364 15.26 7.75 34.19
N ASP A 365 15.43 7.63 35.51
CA ASP A 365 16.71 7.92 36.18
C ASP A 365 17.83 6.96 35.71
N TYR A 366 17.51 5.69 35.48
CA TYR A 366 18.45 4.73 34.89
C TYR A 366 18.94 5.19 33.51
N PHE A 367 18.03 5.58 32.61
CA PHE A 367 18.43 6.06 31.28
C PHE A 367 19.22 7.37 31.34
N LYS A 368 18.84 8.31 32.21
CA LYS A 368 19.57 9.57 32.40
C LYS A 368 20.98 9.33 32.90
N ASN A 369 21.14 8.50 33.92
CA ASN A 369 22.43 8.27 34.56
C ASN A 369 23.37 7.44 33.68
N LYS A 370 22.84 6.45 32.95
CA LYS A 370 23.67 5.50 32.18
C LYS A 370 23.94 5.95 30.75
N TYR A 371 22.98 6.65 30.12
CA TYR A 371 23.02 6.96 28.69
C TYR A 371 22.83 8.45 28.38
N ASN A 372 22.65 9.31 29.39
CA ASN A 372 22.33 10.73 29.20
C ASN A 372 21.11 10.94 28.28
N SER A 373 20.11 10.07 28.43
CA SER A 373 18.88 10.04 27.62
C SER A 373 17.67 9.88 28.54
N THR A 374 16.51 10.38 28.14
CA THR A 374 15.26 10.21 28.90
C THR A 374 14.45 9.04 28.35
N ILE A 375 13.53 8.51 29.16
CA ILE A 375 12.61 7.47 28.69
C ILE A 375 11.73 7.94 27.52
N SER A 376 11.45 9.25 27.46
CA SER A 376 10.72 9.86 26.34
C SER A 376 11.53 9.84 25.04
N ASP A 377 12.84 10.13 25.11
CA ASP A 377 13.72 10.06 23.93
C ASP A 377 13.83 8.62 23.41
N VAL A 378 14.00 7.66 24.33
CA VAL A 378 14.06 6.24 24.00
C VAL A 378 12.74 5.75 23.37
N SER A 379 11.61 6.15 23.94
CA SER A 379 10.28 5.82 23.40
C SER A 379 10.12 6.40 21.99
N PHE A 380 10.48 7.67 21.81
CA PHE A 380 10.44 8.32 20.50
C PHE A 380 11.27 7.56 19.47
N ASN A 381 12.53 7.22 19.77
CA ASN A 381 13.41 6.49 18.86
C ASN A 381 12.86 5.08 18.52
N LEU A 382 12.34 4.35 19.50
CA LEU A 382 11.73 3.05 19.27
C LEU A 382 10.48 3.14 18.38
N LEU A 383 9.63 4.14 18.58
CA LEU A 383 8.48 4.40 17.71
C LEU A 383 8.92 4.75 16.28
N GLN A 384 10.04 5.45 16.11
CA GLN A 384 10.62 5.76 14.78
C GLN A 384 11.02 4.50 14.00
N THR A 385 11.33 3.40 14.67
CA THR A 385 11.63 2.12 13.99
C THR A 385 10.41 1.48 13.31
N ARG A 386 9.19 1.89 13.68
CA ARG A 386 7.92 1.29 13.21
C ARG A 386 7.73 -0.18 13.59
N PHE A 387 8.48 -0.68 14.57
CA PHE A 387 8.29 -2.01 15.17
C PHE A 387 7.65 -1.97 16.56
N PHE A 388 7.48 -0.78 17.14
CA PHE A 388 6.93 -0.55 18.47
C PHE A 388 5.77 0.44 18.43
N MET A 389 4.89 0.35 19.42
CA MET A 389 3.76 1.24 19.62
C MET A 389 3.49 1.49 21.10
N ALA A 390 2.84 2.62 21.37
CA ALA A 390 2.40 3.02 22.70
C ALA A 390 0.99 2.48 23.00
N GLU A 391 0.84 1.97 24.21
CA GLU A 391 -0.40 1.47 24.79
C GLU A 391 -0.55 2.08 26.20
N GLY A 392 -1.31 3.18 26.29
CA GLY A 392 -1.43 3.96 27.51
C GLY A 392 -0.06 4.47 28.00
N GLU A 393 0.34 4.06 29.19
CA GLU A 393 1.64 4.41 29.77
C GLU A 393 2.76 3.43 29.40
N TYR A 394 2.53 2.49 28.48
CA TYR A 394 3.49 1.46 28.12
C TYR A 394 3.90 1.54 26.65
N LEU A 395 5.09 1.02 26.37
CA LEU A 395 5.56 0.75 25.00
C LEU A 395 5.73 -0.77 24.84
N ARG A 396 5.28 -1.29 23.69
CA ARG A 396 5.42 -2.72 23.31
C ARG A 396 5.64 -2.87 21.79
N PRO A 397 6.03 -4.03 21.28
CA PRO A 397 6.10 -4.25 19.85
C PRO A 397 4.72 -4.27 19.19
N ILE A 398 4.70 -3.94 17.90
CA ILE A 398 3.53 -4.05 17.03
C ILE A 398 3.26 -5.50 16.63
N ASN A 399 4.32 -6.27 16.34
CA ASN A 399 4.19 -7.65 15.87
C ASN A 399 4.30 -8.62 17.04
N SER A 400 3.52 -9.70 17.00
CA SER A 400 3.60 -10.81 17.97
C SER A 400 4.98 -11.48 18.00
N TYR A 401 5.74 -11.36 16.91
CA TYR A 401 7.11 -11.84 16.80
C TYR A 401 8.03 -10.72 16.33
N THR A 402 8.96 -10.29 17.18
CA THR A 402 9.96 -9.26 16.87
C THR A 402 11.36 -9.78 17.21
N LEU A 403 12.30 -9.62 16.28
CA LEU A 403 13.68 -10.06 16.43
C LEU A 403 14.61 -8.88 16.67
N ILE A 404 15.60 -9.08 17.55
CA ILE A 404 16.59 -8.06 17.92
C ILE A 404 17.98 -8.66 17.82
N ALA A 405 18.79 -8.14 16.92
CA ALA A 405 20.21 -8.45 16.82
C ALA A 405 21.02 -7.45 17.63
N THR A 406 21.95 -7.92 18.46
CA THR A 406 22.90 -7.06 19.19
C THR A 406 24.30 -7.25 18.61
N LEU A 407 24.98 -6.15 18.33
CA LEU A 407 26.36 -6.11 17.87
C LEU A 407 27.33 -6.05 19.05
N GLU A 408 28.61 -6.35 18.80
CA GLU A 408 29.66 -6.34 19.84
C GLU A 408 29.84 -4.97 20.50
N ASP A 409 29.59 -3.89 19.75
CA ASP A 409 29.66 -2.53 20.29
C ASP A 409 28.43 -2.18 21.15
N GLY A 410 27.40 -3.01 21.18
CA GLY A 410 26.15 -2.82 21.92
C GLY A 410 25.04 -2.10 21.14
N ASN A 411 25.30 -1.63 19.91
CA ASN A 411 24.24 -1.22 18.98
C ASN A 411 23.55 -2.47 18.42
N GLY A 412 22.52 -2.30 17.60
CA GLY A 412 21.83 -3.44 17.05
C GLY A 412 20.82 -3.12 15.97
N TYR A 413 19.98 -4.11 15.70
CA TYR A 413 18.94 -4.05 14.68
C TYR A 413 17.64 -4.66 15.19
N VAL A 414 16.51 -4.11 14.75
CA VAL A 414 15.18 -4.70 14.92
C VAL A 414 14.57 -5.07 13.57
N PHE A 415 13.94 -6.24 13.50
CA PHE A 415 13.36 -6.80 12.29
C PHE A 415 12.31 -7.87 12.60
N THR A 416 11.52 -8.24 11.60
CA THR A 416 10.51 -9.32 11.71
C THR A 416 10.74 -10.44 10.69
N GLU A 417 11.39 -10.14 9.56
CA GLU A 417 11.68 -11.09 8.49
C GLU A 417 13.07 -11.69 8.66
N ARG A 418 13.17 -12.83 9.36
CA ARG A 418 14.43 -13.52 9.63
C ARG A 418 15.23 -13.82 8.36
N ASP A 419 14.60 -14.45 7.36
CA ASP A 419 15.28 -14.86 6.12
C ASP A 419 15.89 -13.66 5.37
N ARG A 420 15.14 -12.55 5.31
CA ARG A 420 15.58 -11.29 4.68
C ARG A 420 16.75 -10.67 5.43
N PHE A 421 16.69 -10.67 6.76
CA PHE A 421 17.78 -10.18 7.62
C PHE A 421 19.05 -11.03 7.52
N GLU A 422 18.93 -12.35 7.55
CA GLU A 422 20.09 -13.25 7.41
C GLU A 422 20.78 -13.06 6.05
N LEU A 423 19.99 -12.87 4.99
CA LEU A 423 20.54 -12.58 3.67
C LEU A 423 21.23 -11.19 3.61
N TRP A 424 20.65 -10.18 4.24
CA TRP A 424 21.29 -8.87 4.38
C TRP A 424 22.62 -8.98 5.15
N CYS A 425 22.64 -9.74 6.24
CA CYS A 425 23.85 -10.00 7.03
C CYS A 425 24.93 -10.67 6.18
N HIS A 426 24.57 -11.69 5.41
CA HIS A 426 25.50 -12.37 4.50
C HIS A 426 26.12 -11.41 3.48
N LYS A 427 25.33 -10.50 2.88
CA LYS A 427 25.84 -9.50 1.93
C LYS A 427 26.76 -8.46 2.59
N ASN A 428 26.54 -8.15 3.86
CA ASN A 428 27.29 -7.12 4.60
C ASN A 428 28.39 -7.71 5.52
N GLY A 429 28.62 -9.03 5.50
CA GLY A 429 29.62 -9.67 6.36
C GLY A 429 29.29 -9.63 7.86
N ALA A 430 28.02 -9.45 8.22
CA ALA A 430 27.58 -9.45 9.61
C ALA A 430 27.25 -10.87 10.09
N SER A 431 27.57 -11.20 11.34
CA SER A 431 27.20 -12.47 11.99
C SER A 431 26.53 -12.21 13.36
N PRO A 432 25.33 -11.62 13.37
CA PRO A 432 24.68 -11.25 14.61
C PRO A 432 24.07 -12.46 15.32
N GLN A 433 24.18 -12.48 16.65
CA GLN A 433 23.26 -13.23 17.49
C GLN A 433 22.03 -12.36 17.74
N TYR A 434 20.85 -12.99 17.74
CA TYR A 434 19.61 -12.27 17.98
C TYR A 434 18.74 -12.98 19.01
N MET A 435 18.00 -12.17 19.76
CA MET A 435 16.93 -12.60 20.65
C MET A 435 15.59 -12.46 19.93
N SER A 436 14.62 -13.27 20.35
CA SER A 436 13.23 -13.15 19.94
C SER A 436 12.40 -12.59 21.08
N LEU A 437 11.67 -11.52 20.81
CA LEU A 437 10.59 -11.06 21.67
C LEU A 437 9.28 -11.63 21.11
N ILE A 438 8.67 -12.53 21.87
CA ILE A 438 7.40 -13.16 21.52
C ILE A 438 6.34 -12.56 22.44
N PHE A 439 5.37 -11.91 21.84
CA PHE A 439 4.20 -11.39 22.52
C PHE A 439 3.04 -12.36 22.25
N ILE A 440 2.59 -13.03 23.31
CA ILE A 440 1.46 -13.96 23.25
C ILE A 440 0.23 -13.17 23.68
N GLU A 441 -0.66 -12.88 22.73
CA GLU A 441 -1.98 -12.28 22.99
C GLU A 441 -2.96 -13.30 23.58
#